data_AF-A0A7K7RE63-F1
#
_entry.id   AF-A0A7K7RE63-F1
#
_cell.length_a   1.000
_cell.length_b   1.000
_cell.length_c   1.000
_cell.angle_alpha   90.00
_cell.angle_beta   90.00
_cell.angle_gamma   90.00
#
_symmetry.space_group_name_H-M   'P 1'
#
loop_
_entity.id
_entity.type
_entity.pdbx_description
1 polymer ?
#
loop_
_entity_poly.entity_id
_entity_poly.type
_entity_poly.pdbx_seq_one_letter_code
_entity_poly.pdbx_strand_id
1 'polypeptide(L)'
;RWYRLTKNYLSYLPAHNYSTFETEIMQNEFERLVAQQPLELPSMKRYELPGPSSRQKNDITAWQECVNNSMAQLEHQAVRFKNLELISQHSCNAWKVYNEHLVHMIEQAQKELQKRRKNIQDLNWQRKNMQLTAGAKLREMESTWVSLVSKNYEIERTIEANKENIQQDF
;
A
#
# COMPACT_ATOMS: atom_id res chain seq x y z
N ARG A 1 14.86 10.63 -32.34
CA ARG A 1 14.70 9.15 -32.27
C ARG A 1 13.95 8.82 -30.99
N TRP A 2 12.74 8.28 -31.08
CA TRP A 2 12.01 7.78 -29.91
C TRP A 2 12.60 6.43 -29.53
N TYR A 3 13.17 6.31 -28.33
CA TYR A 3 13.66 5.04 -27.81
C TYR A 3 12.46 4.14 -27.52
N ARG A 4 12.34 3.00 -28.22
CA ARG A 4 11.41 1.95 -27.80
C ARG A 4 11.96 1.34 -26.51
N LEU A 5 11.14 1.32 -25.46
CA LEU A 5 11.46 0.71 -24.17
C LEU A 5 11.80 -0.77 -24.42
N THR A 6 13.09 -1.10 -24.41
CA THR A 6 13.61 -2.36 -24.97
C THR A 6 13.64 -3.51 -23.98
N LYS A 7 13.02 -3.32 -22.80
CA LYS A 7 12.85 -4.38 -21.81
C LYS A 7 11.47 -4.23 -21.19
N ASN A 8 10.66 -5.27 -21.31
CA ASN A 8 9.50 -5.41 -20.46
C ASN A 8 10.02 -5.44 -19.01
N TYR A 9 9.80 -4.37 -18.26
CA TYR A 9 10.25 -4.26 -16.87
C TYR A 9 9.55 -5.27 -15.95
N LEU A 10 8.61 -6.06 -16.47
CA LEU A 10 7.97 -7.19 -15.78
C LEU A 10 8.55 -8.55 -16.20
N SER A 11 9.59 -8.58 -17.03
CA SER A 11 10.20 -9.83 -17.52
C SER A 11 10.87 -10.68 -16.44
N TYR A 12 11.16 -10.11 -15.27
CA TYR A 12 11.69 -10.85 -14.12
C TYR A 12 10.58 -11.52 -13.29
N LEU A 13 9.31 -11.19 -13.55
CA LEU A 13 8.18 -11.79 -12.85
C LEU A 13 7.74 -13.08 -13.58
N PRO A 14 7.39 -14.13 -12.84
CA PRO A 14 6.79 -15.33 -13.43
C PRO A 14 5.45 -14.98 -14.11
N ALA A 15 5.01 -15.85 -15.03
CA ALA A 15 3.68 -15.72 -15.63
C ALA A 15 2.61 -15.61 -14.54
N HIS A 16 1.65 -14.70 -14.73
CA HIS A 16 0.61 -14.43 -13.74
C HIS A 16 -0.24 -15.69 -13.55
N ASN A 17 -0.18 -16.27 -12.35
CA ASN A 17 -1.10 -17.30 -11.94
C ASN A 17 -2.28 -16.64 -11.23
N TYR A 18 -3.40 -16.51 -11.95
CA TYR A 18 -4.64 -15.91 -11.47
C TYR A 18 -5.29 -16.69 -10.31
N SER A 19 -4.93 -17.96 -10.15
CA SER A 19 -5.45 -18.84 -9.10
C SER A 19 -4.59 -18.84 -7.82
N THR A 20 -3.43 -18.16 -7.81
CA THR A 20 -2.50 -18.15 -6.65
C THR A 20 -3.14 -17.73 -5.33
N PHE A 21 -4.13 -16.85 -5.40
CA PHE A 21 -4.81 -16.28 -4.23
C PHE A 21 -6.25 -16.76 -4.10
N GLU A 22 -6.66 -17.73 -4.92
CA GLU A 22 -7.97 -18.34 -4.78
C GLU A 22 -7.98 -19.20 -3.52
N THR A 23 -8.87 -18.85 -2.60
CA THR A 23 -9.18 -19.70 -1.45
C THR A 23 -10.19 -20.77 -1.87
N GLU A 24 -10.26 -21.88 -1.14
CA GLU A 24 -11.25 -22.93 -1.40
C GLU A 24 -12.69 -22.39 -1.48
N ILE A 25 -13.00 -21.38 -0.65
CA ILE A 25 -14.31 -20.69 -0.68
C ILE A 25 -14.52 -19.97 -2.01
N MET A 26 -13.50 -19.29 -2.54
CA MET A 26 -13.61 -18.60 -3.83
C MET A 26 -13.78 -19.59 -4.98
N GLN A 27 -13.08 -20.71 -4.96
CA GLN A 27 -13.21 -21.75 -5.98
C GLN A 27 -14.64 -22.33 -6.00
N ASN A 28 -15.19 -22.67 -4.83
CA ASN A 28 -16.57 -23.15 -4.71
C ASN A 28 -17.60 -22.11 -5.19
N GLU A 29 -17.37 -20.83 -4.90
CA GLU A 29 -18.23 -19.74 -5.38
C GLU A 29 -18.17 -19.57 -6.91
N PHE A 30 -16.98 -19.70 -7.51
CA PHE A 30 -16.83 -19.68 -8.96
C PHE A 30 -17.52 -20.87 -9.62
N GLU A 31 -17.40 -22.07 -9.05
CA GLU A 31 -18.13 -23.26 -9.53
C GLU A 31 -19.65 -23.07 -9.44
N ARG A 32 -20.16 -22.51 -8.34
CA ARG A 32 -21.59 -22.18 -8.20
C ARG A 32 -22.06 -21.22 -9.30
N LEU A 33 -21.28 -20.17 -9.56
CA LEU A 33 -21.58 -19.17 -10.60
C LEU A 33 -21.58 -19.78 -12.01
N VAL A 34 -20.61 -20.63 -12.31
CA VAL A 34 -20.54 -21.39 -13.58
C VAL A 34 -21.75 -22.32 -13.73
N ALA A 35 -22.14 -22.99 -12.64
CA ALA A 35 -23.31 -23.86 -12.58
C ALA A 35 -24.65 -23.08 -12.52
N GLN A 36 -24.61 -21.74 -12.54
CA GLN A 36 -25.77 -20.84 -12.43
C GLN A 36 -26.67 -21.15 -11.23
N GLN A 37 -26.11 -21.70 -10.16
CA GLN A 37 -26.87 -22.01 -8.96
C GLN A 37 -27.10 -20.73 -8.15
N PRO A 38 -28.34 -20.46 -7.70
CA PRO A 38 -28.63 -19.31 -6.85
C PRO A 38 -27.88 -19.45 -5.52
N LEU A 39 -27.47 -18.31 -4.95
CA LEU A 39 -26.87 -18.27 -3.61
C LEU A 39 -27.90 -18.75 -2.59
N GLU A 40 -27.54 -19.78 -1.81
CA GLU A 40 -28.33 -20.16 -0.65
C GLU A 40 -28.21 -19.08 0.42
N LEU A 41 -29.30 -18.36 0.65
CA LEU A 41 -29.36 -17.38 1.72
C LEU A 41 -29.50 -18.11 3.06
N PRO A 42 -28.74 -17.70 4.09
CA PRO A 42 -28.92 -18.25 5.43
C PRO A 42 -30.35 -17.99 5.90
N SER A 43 -31.03 -19.06 6.32
CA SER A 43 -32.42 -18.99 6.76
C SER A 43 -32.53 -18.22 8.07
N MET A 44 -33.35 -17.17 8.09
CA MET A 44 -33.65 -16.40 9.31
C MET A 44 -34.62 -17.13 10.25
N LYS A 45 -35.25 -18.23 9.79
CA LYS A 45 -36.18 -19.04 10.60
C LYS A 45 -35.54 -19.57 11.89
N ARG A 46 -34.21 -19.68 11.94
CA ARG A 46 -33.45 -20.08 13.15
C ARG A 46 -33.57 -19.07 14.30
N TYR A 47 -33.83 -17.81 14.01
CA TYR A 47 -33.93 -16.74 15.01
C TYR A 47 -35.39 -16.43 15.38
N GLU A 48 -36.33 -17.04 14.69
CA GLU A 48 -37.76 -16.89 14.88
C GLU A 48 -38.32 -18.14 15.56
N LEU A 49 -39.46 -17.99 16.23
CA LEU A 49 -40.24 -19.11 16.79
C LEU A 49 -41.54 -19.27 15.99
N PRO A 50 -41.48 -19.58 14.68
CA PRO A 50 -42.70 -19.77 13.91
C PRO A 50 -43.40 -21.04 14.38
N GLY A 51 -44.71 -20.93 14.61
CA GLY A 51 -45.57 -22.11 14.71
C GLY A 51 -45.72 -22.80 13.34
N PRO A 52 -46.22 -24.04 13.31
CA PRO A 52 -46.50 -24.73 12.06
C PRO A 52 -47.55 -23.96 11.26
N SER A 53 -47.39 -23.94 9.93
CA SER A 53 -48.32 -23.23 9.05
C SER A 53 -49.74 -23.80 9.16
N SER A 54 -50.77 -23.03 8.78
CA SER A 54 -52.17 -23.49 8.85
C SER A 54 -52.44 -24.81 8.12
N ARG A 55 -51.64 -25.16 7.10
CA ARG A 55 -51.74 -26.43 6.36
C ARG A 55 -51.01 -27.60 7.04
N GLN A 56 -50.09 -27.31 7.96
CA GLN A 56 -49.24 -28.28 8.65
C GLN A 56 -49.68 -28.56 10.10
N LYS A 57 -50.81 -27.99 10.54
CA LYS A 57 -51.28 -28.17 11.93
C LYS A 57 -51.59 -29.62 12.32
N ASN A 58 -51.92 -30.46 11.34
CA ASN A 58 -52.18 -31.89 11.56
C ASN A 58 -50.92 -32.75 11.37
N ASP A 59 -49.80 -32.15 10.97
CA ASP A 59 -48.54 -32.83 10.72
C ASP A 59 -47.69 -32.84 12.00
N ILE A 60 -47.54 -34.01 12.59
CA ILE A 60 -46.76 -34.22 13.82
C ILE A 60 -45.28 -33.84 13.60
N THR A 61 -44.76 -34.04 12.39
CA THR A 61 -43.34 -33.73 12.10
C THR A 61 -43.08 -32.22 12.13
N ALA A 62 -44.00 -31.42 11.58
CA ALA A 62 -43.92 -29.96 11.63
C ALA A 62 -43.96 -29.42 13.08
N TRP A 63 -44.74 -30.04 13.96
CA TRP A 63 -44.72 -29.69 15.39
C TRP A 63 -43.41 -30.06 16.07
N GLN A 64 -42.86 -31.24 15.77
CA GLN A 64 -41.57 -31.67 16.31
C GLN A 64 -40.44 -30.72 15.88
N GLU A 65 -40.44 -30.27 14.63
CA GLU A 65 -39.49 -29.27 14.14
C GLU A 65 -39.59 -27.94 14.91
N CYS A 66 -40.81 -27.43 15.13
CA CYS A 66 -41.03 -26.22 15.92
C CYS A 66 -40.54 -26.37 17.37
N VAL A 67 -40.77 -27.52 18.01
CA VAL A 67 -40.29 -27.82 19.37
C VAL A 67 -38.76 -27.88 19.41
N ASN A 68 -38.15 -28.58 18.45
CA ASN A 68 -36.69 -28.69 18.35
C ASN A 68 -36.04 -27.31 18.13
N ASN A 69 -36.62 -26.47 17.27
CA ASN A 69 -36.17 -25.08 17.07
C ASN A 69 -36.30 -24.25 18.36
N SER A 70 -37.42 -24.40 19.08
CA SER A 70 -37.65 -23.70 20.35
C SER A 70 -36.64 -24.09 21.43
N MET A 71 -36.33 -25.39 21.54
CA MET A 71 -35.33 -25.91 22.46
C MET A 71 -33.93 -25.41 22.11
N ALA A 72 -33.55 -25.45 20.83
CA ALA A 72 -32.28 -24.90 20.36
C ALA A 72 -32.16 -23.40 20.68
N GLN A 73 -33.24 -22.63 20.48
CA GLN A 73 -33.24 -21.20 20.78
C GLN A 73 -33.13 -20.91 22.27
N LEU A 74 -33.77 -21.70 23.13
CA LEU A 74 -33.62 -21.58 24.59
C LEU A 74 -32.16 -21.77 25.02
N GLU A 75 -31.49 -22.81 24.52
CA GLU A 75 -30.08 -23.06 24.80
C GLU A 75 -29.18 -21.93 24.27
N HIS A 76 -29.44 -21.43 23.06
CA HIS A 76 -28.72 -20.26 22.52
C HIS A 76 -28.90 -19.01 23.38
N GLN A 77 -30.09 -18.76 23.93
CA GLN A 77 -30.32 -17.63 24.84
C GLN A 77 -29.60 -17.83 26.17
N ALA A 78 -29.58 -19.05 26.72
CA ALA A 78 -28.83 -19.35 27.93
C ALA A 78 -27.32 -19.11 27.74
N VAL A 79 -26.75 -19.53 26.60
CA VAL A 79 -25.35 -19.24 26.26
C VAL A 79 -25.13 -17.75 26.05
N ARG A 80 -26.03 -17.05 25.33
CA ARG A 80 -25.95 -15.61 25.12
C ARG A 80 -25.93 -14.85 26.45
N PHE A 81 -26.77 -15.25 27.40
CA PHE A 81 -26.79 -14.66 28.74
C PHE A 81 -25.43 -14.80 29.44
N LYS A 82 -24.86 -16.02 29.46
CA LYS A 82 -23.51 -16.26 30.03
C LYS A 82 -22.44 -15.43 29.34
N ASN A 83 -22.50 -15.31 28.01
CA ASN A 83 -21.54 -14.50 27.25
C ASN A 83 -21.69 -13.00 27.57
N LEU A 84 -22.91 -12.50 27.71
CA LEU A 84 -23.18 -11.11 28.08
C LEU A 84 -22.72 -10.81 29.50
N GLU A 85 -22.88 -11.76 30.42
CA GLU A 85 -22.36 -11.64 31.77
C GLU A 85 -20.83 -11.52 31.77
N LEU A 86 -20.14 -12.38 31.02
CA LEU A 86 -18.68 -12.32 30.87
C LEU A 86 -18.21 -10.99 30.25
N ILE A 87 -18.90 -10.53 29.20
CA ILE A 87 -18.61 -9.24 28.56
C ILE A 87 -18.85 -8.09 29.54
N SER A 88 -19.97 -8.10 30.26
CA SER A 88 -20.29 -7.07 31.26
C SER A 88 -19.19 -6.96 32.33
N GLN A 89 -18.65 -8.09 32.78
CA GLN A 89 -17.61 -8.14 33.82
C GLN A 89 -16.22 -7.71 33.32
N HIS A 90 -15.83 -8.08 32.11
CA HIS A 90 -14.42 -7.95 31.67
C HIS A 90 -14.17 -7.00 30.50
N SER A 91 -15.19 -6.64 29.72
CA SER A 91 -15.00 -5.89 28.46
C SER A 91 -14.33 -4.54 28.66
N CYS A 92 -14.72 -3.79 29.67
CA CYS A 92 -14.15 -2.46 29.95
C CYS A 92 -12.63 -2.53 30.19
N ASN A 93 -12.17 -3.51 30.96
CA ASN A 93 -10.74 -3.66 31.27
C ASN A 93 -9.98 -4.21 30.07
N ALA A 94 -10.53 -5.19 29.35
CA ALA A 94 -9.95 -5.71 28.12
C ALA A 94 -9.79 -4.60 27.06
N TRP A 95 -10.79 -3.73 26.92
CA TRP A 95 -10.76 -2.62 25.99
C TRP A 95 -9.73 -1.55 26.36
N LYS A 96 -9.54 -1.27 27.65
CA LYS A 96 -8.49 -0.34 28.10
C LYS A 96 -7.10 -0.85 27.73
N VAL A 97 -6.79 -2.12 28.06
CA VAL A 97 -5.51 -2.75 27.71
C VAL A 97 -5.31 -2.77 26.19
N TYR A 98 -6.35 -3.10 25.43
CA TYR A 98 -6.29 -3.06 23.97
C TYR A 98 -5.98 -1.65 23.45
N ASN A 99 -6.60 -0.60 24.00
CA ASN A 99 -6.28 0.78 23.64
C ASN A 99 -4.85 1.17 23.98
N GLU A 100 -4.31 0.74 25.13
CA GLU A 100 -2.91 0.97 25.49
C GLU A 100 -1.96 0.36 24.46
N HIS A 101 -2.25 -0.86 23.98
CA HIS A 101 -1.49 -1.47 22.89
C HIS A 101 -1.59 -0.67 21.59
N LEU A 102 -2.78 -0.19 21.21
CA LEU A 102 -2.95 0.64 20.02
C LEU A 102 -2.17 1.95 20.10
N VAL A 103 -2.21 2.63 21.25
CA VAL A 103 -1.44 3.85 21.49
C VAL A 103 0.06 3.57 21.34
N HIS A 104 0.55 2.49 21.95
CA HIS A 104 1.96 2.10 21.83
C HIS A 104 2.37 1.83 20.37
N MET A 105 1.54 1.12 19.61
CA MET A 105 1.81 0.85 18.18
C MET A 105 1.89 2.16 17.36
N ILE A 106 1.00 3.11 17.63
CA ILE A 106 1.00 4.42 16.98
C ILE A 106 2.29 5.18 17.31
N GLU A 107 2.68 5.23 18.58
CA GLU A 107 3.90 5.91 19.03
C GLU A 107 5.16 5.32 18.36
N GLN A 108 5.27 3.99 18.27
CA GLN A 108 6.39 3.34 17.59
C GLN A 108 6.43 3.70 16.10
N ALA A 109 5.28 3.66 15.42
CA ALA A 109 5.19 4.02 14.01
C ALA A 109 5.57 5.49 13.77
N GLN A 110 5.12 6.40 14.63
CA GLN A 110 5.47 7.82 14.57
C GLN A 110 6.97 8.06 14.81
N LYS A 111 7.57 7.36 15.77
CA LYS A 111 9.00 7.43 16.06
C LYS A 111 9.84 6.98 14.88
N GLU A 112 9.48 5.86 14.25
CA GLU A 112 10.17 5.37 13.05
C GLU A 112 9.99 6.32 11.86
N LEU A 113 8.80 6.92 11.69
CA LEU A 113 8.56 7.94 10.67
C LEU A 113 9.46 9.16 10.88
N GLN A 114 9.56 9.67 12.11
CA GLN A 114 10.40 10.83 12.43
C GLN A 114 11.88 10.52 12.19
N LYS A 115 12.35 9.34 12.59
CA LYS A 115 13.71 8.86 12.32
C LYS A 115 14.01 8.82 10.82
N ARG A 116 13.10 8.25 10.01
CA ARG A 116 13.25 8.20 8.55
C ARG A 116 13.26 9.60 7.93
N ARG A 117 12.39 10.50 8.38
CA ARG A 117 12.36 11.90 7.92
C ARG A 117 13.69 12.61 8.20
N LYS A 118 14.25 12.42 9.40
CA LYS A 118 15.57 12.97 9.75
C LYS A 118 16.66 12.43 8.82
N ASN A 119 16.71 11.11 8.61
CA ASN A 119 17.69 10.50 7.71
C ASN A 119 17.60 11.04 6.27
N ILE A 120 16.37 11.25 5.77
CA ILE A 120 16.15 11.84 4.44
C ILE A 120 16.66 13.30 4.41
N GLN A 121 16.37 14.09 5.44
CA GLN A 121 16.84 15.47 5.55
C GLN A 121 18.36 15.55 5.60
N ASP A 122 19.02 14.72 6.41
CA ASP A 122 20.47 14.67 6.54
C ASP A 122 21.13 14.30 5.20
N LEU A 123 20.59 13.30 4.48
CA LEU A 123 21.04 12.94 3.13
C LEU A 123 20.87 14.08 2.13
N ASN A 124 19.72 14.75 2.14
CA ASN A 124 19.48 15.86 1.23
C ASN A 124 20.39 17.06 1.54
N TRP A 125 20.69 17.31 2.81
CA TRP A 125 21.64 18.33 3.24
C TRP A 125 23.05 18.02 2.75
N GLN A 126 23.51 16.77 2.91
CA GLN A 126 24.81 16.32 2.38
C GLN A 126 24.88 16.47 0.85
N ARG A 127 23.85 16.02 0.12
CA ARG A 127 23.77 16.19 -1.34
C ARG A 127 23.83 17.65 -1.75
N LYS A 128 23.08 18.52 -1.07
CA LYS A 128 23.08 19.97 -1.35
C LYS A 128 24.48 20.55 -1.17
N ASN A 129 25.18 20.22 -0.09
CA ASN A 129 26.55 20.71 0.14
C ASN A 129 27.51 20.24 -0.96
N MET A 130 27.49 18.94 -1.30
CA MET A 130 28.31 18.40 -2.37
C MET A 130 28.05 19.09 -3.72
N GLN A 131 26.78 19.31 -4.06
CA GLN A 131 26.38 19.98 -5.29
C GLN A 131 26.81 21.45 -5.31
N LEU A 132 26.69 22.17 -4.20
CA LEU A 132 27.13 23.57 -4.09
C LEU A 132 28.65 23.70 -4.26
N THR A 133 29.43 22.82 -3.63
CA THR A 133 30.89 22.79 -3.77
C THR A 133 31.31 22.45 -5.19
N ALA A 134 30.73 21.40 -5.79
CA ALA A 134 31.01 21.02 -7.17
C ALA A 134 30.60 22.14 -8.15
N GLY A 135 29.45 22.76 -7.94
CA GLY A 135 28.96 23.87 -8.75
C GLY A 135 29.84 25.11 -8.69
N ALA A 136 30.41 25.43 -7.52
CA ALA A 136 31.38 26.52 -7.40
C ALA A 136 32.65 26.24 -8.20
N LYS A 137 33.18 25.01 -8.12
CA LYS A 137 34.36 24.58 -8.88
C LYS A 137 34.11 24.57 -10.39
N LEU A 138 32.93 24.16 -10.83
CA LEU A 138 32.54 24.21 -12.24
C LEU A 138 32.53 25.65 -12.77
N ARG A 139 31.97 26.60 -12.02
CA ARG A 139 31.97 28.02 -12.40
C ARG A 139 33.38 28.62 -12.49
N GLU A 140 34.26 28.24 -11.56
CA GLU A 140 35.66 28.66 -11.59
C GLU A 140 36.39 28.11 -12.83
N MET A 141 36.21 26.83 -13.12
CA MET A 141 36.79 26.18 -14.30
C MET A 141 36.26 26.78 -15.60
N GLU A 142 34.96 27.08 -15.67
CA GLU A 142 34.32 27.73 -16.82
C GLU A 142 34.90 29.14 -17.03
N SER A 143 35.00 29.94 -15.97
CA SER A 143 35.62 31.29 -16.03
C SER A 143 37.08 31.23 -16.49
N THR A 144 37.84 30.28 -15.94
CA THR A 144 39.25 30.07 -16.31
C THR A 144 39.37 29.68 -17.77
N TRP A 145 38.51 28.77 -18.23
CA TRP A 145 38.47 28.35 -19.63
C TRP A 145 38.14 29.52 -20.57
N VAL A 146 37.11 30.31 -20.26
CA VAL A 146 36.76 31.51 -21.05
C VAL A 146 37.94 32.49 -21.08
N SER A 147 38.59 32.74 -19.94
CA SER A 147 39.76 33.63 -19.88
C SER A 147 40.92 33.13 -20.74
N LEU A 148 41.23 31.82 -20.70
CA LEU A 148 42.29 31.22 -21.50
C LEU A 148 41.98 31.28 -23.00
N VAL A 149 40.74 30.99 -23.41
CA VAL A 149 40.31 31.09 -24.81
C VAL A 149 40.40 32.53 -25.30
N SER A 150 39.91 33.50 -24.53
CA SER A 150 40.01 34.92 -24.88
C SER A 150 41.47 35.37 -25.01
N LYS A 151 42.33 34.96 -24.08
CA LYS A 151 43.77 35.27 -24.14
C LYS A 151 44.45 34.65 -25.35
N ASN A 152 44.10 33.41 -25.72
CA ASN A 152 44.60 32.79 -26.94
C ASN A 152 44.16 33.58 -28.19
N TYR A 153 42.89 34.02 -28.25
CA TYR A 153 42.39 34.83 -29.36
C TYR A 153 43.09 36.20 -29.45
N GLU A 154 43.37 36.85 -28.32
CA GLU A 154 44.16 38.09 -28.28
C GLU A 154 45.59 37.88 -28.79
N ILE A 155 46.23 36.78 -28.40
CA ILE A 155 47.57 36.40 -28.88
C ILE A 155 47.54 36.15 -30.40
N GLU A 156 46.57 35.39 -30.91
CA GLU A 156 46.44 35.15 -32.36
C GLU A 156 46.24 36.45 -33.14
N ARG A 157 45.39 37.36 -32.63
CA ARG A 157 45.16 38.66 -33.27
C ARG A 157 46.41 39.54 -33.28
N THR A 158 47.16 39.59 -32.18
CA THR A 158 48.40 40.37 -32.11
C THR A 158 49.50 39.79 -33.00
N ILE A 159 49.59 38.46 -33.11
CA ILE A 159 50.50 37.80 -34.05
C ILE A 159 50.14 38.17 -35.50
N GLU A 160 48.86 38.14 -35.86
CA GLU A 160 48.44 38.46 -37.23
C GLU A 160 48.73 39.93 -37.59
N ALA A 161 48.39 40.87 -36.71
CA ALA A 161 48.73 42.28 -36.91
C ALA A 161 50.24 42.52 -37.05
N ASN A 162 51.06 41.79 -36.27
CA ASN A 162 52.52 41.88 -36.39
C ASN A 162 53.03 41.33 -37.73
N LYS A 163 52.42 40.26 -38.27
CA LYS A 163 52.77 39.75 -39.61
C LYS A 163 52.42 40.76 -40.70
N GLU A 164 51.26 41.41 -40.61
CA GLU A 164 50.84 42.45 -41.56
C GLU A 164 51.82 43.64 -41.55
N ASN A 165 52.25 44.08 -40.36
CA ASN A 165 53.26 45.14 -40.23
C ASN A 165 54.60 44.73 -40.87
N ILE A 166 55.07 43.50 -40.62
CA ILE A 166 56.31 42.99 -41.23
C ILE A 166 56.17 42.94 -42.76
N GLN A 167 55.00 42.58 -43.31
CA GLN A 167 54.78 42.58 -44.76
C GLN A 167 54.74 43.99 -45.38
N GLN A 168 54.41 45.04 -44.61
CA GLN A 168 54.46 46.43 -45.09
C GLN A 168 55.87 47.03 -45.06
N ASP A 169 56.75 46.51 -44.20
CA ASP A 169 58.12 47.00 -44.02
C ASP A 169 59.12 46.41 -45.06
N PHE A 170 58.68 45.52 -45.95
CA PHE A 170 59.46 44.95 -47.06
C PHE A 170 58.82 45.25 -48.42
#